data_AF-A0A8T2SLU3-F1
#
_entry.id   AF-A0A8T2SLU3-F1
#
_cell.length_a   1.000
_cell.length_b   1.000
_cell.length_c   1.000
_cell.angle_alpha   90.00
_cell.angle_beta   90.00
_cell.angle_gamma   90.00
#
_symmetry.space_group_name_H-M   'P 1'
#
loop_
_entity.id
_entity.type
_entity.pdbx_description
1 polymer ?
#
loop_
_entity_poly.entity_id
_entity_poly.type
_entity_poly.pdbx_seq_one_letter_code
_entity_poly.pdbx_strand_id
1 'polypeptide(L)'
;MVVFTIMAVKINTSTLESDGAASLLALSISGGLATMVTIFTLGHVSGSHINPAVTVAYTLIKHFPLELAPLYVCAQLLGSIIASLLLEVVYGSQWQIALVKRTGTVTQAIVAEGISGFILLFVCSSVATDTRAKTPLHTYI
;
A
#
# COMPACT_ATOMS: atom_id res chain seq x y z
N MET A 1 0.69 2.21 0.30
CA MET A 1 2.12 2.48 0.02
C MET A 1 2.73 3.39 1.08
N VAL A 2 2.35 4.67 1.25
CA VAL A 2 2.87 5.52 2.34
C VAL A 2 2.63 4.92 3.74
N VAL A 3 1.46 4.36 4.01
CA VAL A 3 1.16 3.70 5.30
C VAL A 3 1.88 2.34 5.46
N PHE A 4 2.03 1.59 4.37
CA PHE A 4 2.77 0.31 4.36
C PHE A 4 4.29 0.52 4.49
N THR A 5 4.80 1.64 3.97
CA THR A 5 6.19 2.07 4.08
C THR A 5 6.47 2.61 5.48
N ILE A 6 5.62 3.47 6.04
CA ILE A 6 5.82 4.05 7.39
C ILE A 6 5.85 2.99 8.51
N MET A 7 5.16 1.86 8.31
CA MET A 7 5.12 0.72 9.25
C MET A 7 6.03 -0.46 8.85
N ALA A 8 6.99 -0.25 7.94
CA ALA A 8 7.84 -1.32 7.46
C ALA A 8 8.86 -1.79 8.51
N VAL A 9 8.58 -2.98 9.03
CA VAL A 9 9.48 -4.14 9.14
C VAL A 9 10.97 -3.81 9.22
N LYS A 10 11.50 -3.69 10.44
CA LYS A 10 12.93 -3.89 10.67
C LYS A 10 13.12 -5.27 11.28
N ILE A 11 13.15 -6.31 10.45
CA ILE A 11 13.79 -7.57 10.84
C ILE A 11 15.26 -7.24 11.03
N ASN A 12 15.81 -7.59 12.21
CA ASN A 12 17.18 -7.30 12.63
C ASN A 12 18.16 -7.08 11.47
N THR A 13 18.73 -5.87 11.44
CA THR A 13 19.59 -5.26 10.43
C THR A 13 20.82 -6.06 10.01
N SER A 14 21.02 -7.28 10.52
CA SER A 14 22.12 -8.17 10.18
C SER A 14 21.93 -8.97 8.88
N THR A 15 20.71 -9.05 8.32
CA THR A 15 20.46 -9.75 7.04
C THR A 15 20.51 -8.85 5.81
N LEU A 16 20.43 -7.52 5.99
CA LEU A 16 20.50 -6.53 4.91
C LEU A 16 21.94 -6.17 4.51
N GLU A 17 22.93 -6.50 5.35
CA GLU A 17 24.34 -6.14 5.15
C GLU A 17 25.07 -7.08 4.19
N SER A 18 24.56 -8.29 3.93
CA SER A 18 25.21 -9.24 3.02
C SER A 18 24.79 -9.09 1.55
N ASP A 19 23.59 -8.57 1.27
CA ASP A 19 23.10 -8.39 -0.12
C ASP A 19 21.91 -7.41 -0.22
N GLY A 20 22.12 -6.14 0.15
CA GLY A 20 21.05 -5.14 0.34
C GLY A 20 20.09 -4.94 -0.85
N ALA A 21 20.50 -5.25 -2.08
CA ALA A 21 19.62 -5.18 -3.25
C ALA A 21 18.57 -6.31 -3.27
N ALA A 22 18.98 -7.54 -2.92
CA ALA A 22 18.09 -8.70 -2.88
C ALA A 22 17.00 -8.55 -1.81
N SER A 23 17.36 -7.98 -0.65
CA SER A 23 16.41 -7.74 0.43
C SER A 23 15.38 -6.65 0.11
N LEU A 24 15.79 -5.58 -0.59
CA LEU A 24 14.87 -4.53 -1.04
C LEU A 24 13.89 -5.04 -2.10
N LEU A 25 14.35 -5.89 -3.01
CA LEU A 25 13.50 -6.57 -4.00
C LEU A 25 12.49 -7.49 -3.33
N ALA A 26 12.93 -8.33 -2.38
CA ALA A 26 12.05 -9.23 -1.64
C ALA A 26 10.95 -8.47 -0.88
N LEU A 27 11.30 -7.36 -0.23
CA LEU A 27 10.34 -6.51 0.47
C LEU A 27 9.31 -5.88 -0.49
N SER A 28 9.78 -5.39 -1.64
CA SER A 28 8.93 -4.76 -2.66
C SER A 28 7.95 -5.76 -3.27
N ILE A 29 8.43 -6.97 -3.61
CA ILE A 29 7.61 -8.04 -4.17
C ILE A 29 6.58 -8.53 -3.15
N SER A 30 6.99 -8.74 -1.89
CA SER A 30 6.08 -9.17 -0.83
C SER A 30 4.95 -8.17 -0.61
N GLY A 31 5.26 -6.87 -0.51
CA GLY A 31 4.25 -5.81 -0.36
C GLY A 31 3.31 -5.70 -1.57
N GLY A 32 3.86 -5.84 -2.78
CA GLY A 32 3.08 -5.87 -4.02
C GLY A 32 2.10 -7.05 -4.09
N LEU A 33 2.58 -8.26 -3.78
CA LEU A 33 1.75 -9.47 -3.75
C LEU A 33 0.67 -9.42 -2.68
N ALA A 34 1.00 -8.97 -1.46
CA ALA A 34 0.02 -8.80 -0.39
C ALA A 34 -1.09 -7.81 -0.80
N THR A 35 -0.70 -6.71 -1.46
CA THR A 35 -1.65 -5.72 -1.98
C THR A 35 -2.54 -6.33 -3.08
N MET A 36 -1.95 -7.08 -4.02
CA MET A 36 -2.69 -7.77 -5.08
C MET A 36 -3.73 -8.74 -4.54
N VAL A 37 -3.35 -9.61 -3.60
CA VAL A 37 -4.27 -10.55 -2.94
C VAL A 37 -5.42 -9.80 -2.26
N THR A 38 -5.13 -8.71 -1.56
CA THR A 38 -6.15 -7.92 -0.87
C THR A 38 -7.10 -7.21 -1.85
N ILE A 39 -6.60 -6.72 -2.99
CA ILE A 39 -7.45 -6.13 -4.03
C ILE A 39 -8.34 -7.20 -4.67
N PHE A 40 -7.81 -8.39 -4.95
CA PHE A 40 -8.59 -9.47 -5.57
C PHE A 40 -9.67 -10.03 -4.64
N THR A 41 -9.38 -10.08 -3.34
CA THR A 41 -10.32 -10.61 -2.34
C THR A 41 -11.33 -9.58 -1.85
N LEU A 42 -10.91 -8.32 -1.63
CA LEU A 42 -11.75 -7.28 -1.00
C LEU A 42 -12.14 -6.14 -1.95
N GLY A 43 -11.66 -6.16 -3.20
CA GLY A 43 -11.95 -5.14 -4.20
C GLY A 43 -13.44 -4.98 -4.47
N HIS A 44 -14.18 -6.08 -4.57
CA HIS A 44 -15.62 -6.06 -4.78
C HIS A 44 -16.43 -5.61 -3.54
N VAL A 45 -15.82 -5.63 -2.35
CA VAL A 45 -16.48 -5.23 -1.10
C VAL A 45 -16.37 -3.72 -0.88
N SER A 46 -15.15 -3.18 -1.04
CA SER A 46 -14.82 -1.82 -0.58
C SER A 46 -14.08 -0.97 -1.60
N GLY A 47 -13.79 -1.49 -2.80
CA GLY A 47 -12.84 -0.88 -3.74
C GLY A 47 -11.36 -1.08 -3.35
N SER A 48 -11.10 -1.55 -2.12
CA SER A 48 -9.78 -1.95 -1.61
C SER A 48 -8.68 -0.91 -1.88
N HIS A 49 -8.89 0.34 -1.46
CA HIS A 49 -7.87 1.38 -1.69
C HIS A 49 -6.59 1.12 -0.88
N ILE A 50 -6.72 0.55 0.33
CA ILE A 50 -5.63 0.17 1.27
C ILE A 50 -4.54 1.26 1.41
N ASN A 51 -4.93 2.52 1.20
CA ASN A 51 -4.02 3.64 1.11
C ASN A 51 -4.82 4.97 1.21
N PRO A 52 -4.50 5.82 2.18
CA PRO A 52 -5.13 7.14 2.30
C PRO A 52 -4.95 8.01 1.06
N ALA A 53 -3.77 7.98 0.42
CA ALA A 53 -3.51 8.77 -0.79
C ALA A 53 -4.40 8.35 -1.97
N VAL A 54 -4.65 7.05 -2.11
CA VAL A 54 -5.57 6.51 -3.13
C VAL A 54 -7.00 6.92 -2.82
N THR A 55 -7.41 6.83 -1.54
CA THR A 55 -8.74 7.24 -1.10
C THR A 55 -8.98 8.72 -1.39
N VAL A 56 -8.03 9.58 -1.04
CA VAL A 56 -8.10 11.02 -1.31
C VAL A 56 -8.14 11.27 -2.82
N ALA A 57 -7.26 10.66 -3.61
CA ALA A 57 -7.25 10.85 -5.06
C ALA A 57 -8.59 10.46 -5.69
N TYR A 58 -9.13 9.29 -5.33
CA TYR A 58 -10.41 8.79 -5.85
C TYR A 58 -11.59 9.65 -5.40
N THR A 59 -11.50 10.22 -4.22
CA THR A 59 -12.48 11.19 -3.72
C THR A 59 -12.45 12.49 -4.54
N LEU A 60 -11.26 13.01 -4.85
CA LEU A 60 -11.07 14.23 -5.65
C LEU A 60 -11.59 14.09 -7.08
N ILE A 61 -11.41 12.90 -7.69
CA ILE A 61 -11.95 12.60 -9.03
C ILE A 61 -13.41 12.10 -8.99
N LYS A 62 -14.09 12.20 -7.84
CA LYS A 62 -15.50 11.80 -7.64
C LYS A 62 -15.81 10.32 -7.88
N HIS A 63 -14.79 9.47 -7.79
CA HIS A 63 -14.93 8.00 -7.83
C HIS A 63 -15.14 7.38 -6.43
N PHE A 64 -15.09 8.19 -5.36
CA PHE A 64 -15.40 7.76 -3.99
C PHE A 64 -16.14 8.88 -3.24
N PRO A 65 -17.17 8.56 -2.43
CA PRO A 65 -17.94 9.55 -1.69
C PRO A 65 -17.10 10.26 -0.62
N LEU A 66 -17.10 11.60 -0.65
CA LEU A 66 -16.33 12.46 0.25
C LEU A 66 -16.67 12.23 1.74
N GLU A 67 -17.94 11.97 2.03
CA GLU A 67 -18.44 11.76 3.40
C GLU A 67 -17.86 10.51 4.05
N LEU A 68 -17.56 9.47 3.26
CA LEU A 68 -16.98 8.22 3.76
C LEU A 68 -15.45 8.26 3.79
N ALA A 69 -14.82 9.21 3.09
CA ALA A 69 -13.36 9.26 2.96
C ALA A 69 -12.63 9.34 4.31
N PRO A 70 -13.05 10.17 5.30
CA PRO A 70 -12.40 10.21 6.60
C PRO A 70 -12.50 8.88 7.35
N LEU A 71 -13.67 8.24 7.35
CA LEU A 71 -13.88 6.95 8.01
C LEU A 71 -13.03 5.85 7.35
N TYR A 72 -12.94 5.87 6.02
CA TYR A 72 -12.14 4.93 5.25
C TYR A 72 -10.64 5.10 5.52
N VAL A 73 -10.15 6.33 5.63
CA VAL A 73 -8.77 6.63 6.03
C VAL A 73 -8.51 6.17 7.47
N CYS A 74 -9.42 6.43 8.41
CA CYS A 74 -9.29 5.94 9.79
C CYS A 74 -9.20 4.41 9.85
N ALA A 75 -10.04 3.70 9.09
CA ALA A 75 -9.99 2.23 9.01
C ALA A 75 -8.64 1.74 8.45
N GLN A 76 -8.07 2.42 7.45
CA GLN A 76 -6.75 2.10 6.90
C GLN A 76 -5.63 2.30 7.92
N LEU A 77 -5.67 3.39 8.68
CA LEU A 77 -4.68 3.67 9.74
C LEU A 77 -4.77 2.63 10.86
N LEU A 78 -5.97 2.31 11.33
CA LEU A 78 -6.20 1.28 12.34
C LEU A 78 -5.75 -0.10 11.86
N GLY A 79 -6.09 -0.47 10.62
CA GLY A 79 -5.64 -1.72 10.02
C GLY A 79 -4.11 -1.82 9.96
N SER A 80 -3.44 -0.71 9.65
CA SER A 80 -1.97 -0.66 9.65
C SER A 80 -1.38 -0.85 11.05
N ILE A 81 -1.97 -0.22 12.08
CA ILE A 81 -1.52 -0.38 13.46
C ILE A 81 -1.69 -1.84 13.92
N ILE A 82 -2.85 -2.44 13.65
CA ILE A 82 -3.13 -3.84 13.99
C ILE A 82 -2.16 -4.77 13.26
N ALA A 83 -1.91 -4.54 11.97
CA ALA A 83 -0.95 -5.33 11.20
C ALA A 83 0.47 -5.27 11.79
N SER A 84 0.93 -4.08 12.20
CA SER A 84 2.23 -3.90 12.86
C SER A 84 2.32 -4.66 14.18
N LEU A 85 1.27 -4.58 15.01
CA LEU A 85 1.21 -5.29 16.30
C LEU A 85 1.16 -6.82 16.11
N LEU A 86 0.40 -7.30 15.13
CA LEU A 86 0.35 -8.73 14.80
C LEU A 86 1.72 -9.26 14.36
N LEU A 87 2.46 -8.49 13.57
CA LEU A 87 3.81 -8.87 13.16
C LEU A 87 4.78 -8.89 14.36
N GLU A 88 4.64 -7.97 15.32
CA GLU A 88 5.38 -8.01 16.58
C GLU A 88 5.05 -9.27 17.40
N VAL A 89 3.79 -9.70 17.44
CA VAL A 89 3.41 -10.95 18.12
C VAL A 89 3.99 -12.18 17.43
N VAL A 90 3.96 -12.23 16.09
CA VAL A 90 4.46 -13.37 15.30
C VAL A 90 5.97 -13.49 15.35
N TYR A 91 6.67 -12.35 15.26
CA TYR A 91 8.13 -12.32 15.16
C TYR A 91 8.80 -11.91 16.48
N GLY A 92 8.10 -11.59 17.56
CA GLY A 92 8.71 -11.24 18.85
C GLY A 92 9.68 -10.05 18.78
N SER A 93 10.68 -10.02 19.69
CA SER A 93 11.59 -8.87 19.88
C SER A 93 12.54 -8.57 18.71
N GLN A 94 12.68 -9.50 17.74
CA GLN A 94 13.38 -9.21 16.47
C GLN A 94 12.58 -8.30 15.52
N TRP A 95 11.33 -8.02 15.85
CA TRP A 95 10.47 -7.08 15.14
C TRP A 95 10.41 -5.77 15.91
N GLN A 96 11.03 -4.74 15.36
CA GLN A 96 10.87 -3.39 15.89
C GLN A 96 9.77 -2.69 15.08
N ILE A 97 8.80 -2.09 15.77
CA ILE A 97 7.93 -1.05 15.18
C ILE A 97 8.84 0.11 14.82
N ALA A 98 9.46 0.03 13.65
CA ALA A 98 10.38 1.02 13.16
C ALA A 98 9.60 2.01 12.32
N LEU A 99 9.52 3.26 12.80
CA LEU A 99 9.37 4.37 11.88
C LEU A 99 10.55 4.30 10.92
N VAL A 100 10.27 4.32 9.61
CA VAL A 100 11.29 4.27 8.55
C VAL A 100 12.46 5.18 8.94
N LYS A 101 13.64 4.59 9.08
CA LYS A 101 14.85 5.37 9.33
C LYS A 101 15.01 6.30 8.13
N ARG A 102 14.83 7.61 8.36
CA ARG A 102 14.98 8.61 7.32
C ARG A 102 16.37 8.50 6.72
N THR A 103 16.42 7.99 5.50
CA THR A 103 17.64 7.88 4.70
C THR A 103 17.60 8.99 3.68
N GLY A 104 18.50 9.98 3.80
CA GLY A 104 18.60 11.10 2.87
C GLY A 104 17.82 12.38 3.26
N THR A 105 17.73 13.29 2.30
CA THR A 105 17.14 14.63 2.49
C THR A 105 15.60 14.59 2.41
N VAL A 106 14.93 15.59 2.99
CA VAL A 106 13.45 15.72 2.87
C VAL A 106 13.04 15.76 1.41
N THR A 107 13.79 16.52 0.60
CA THR A 107 13.52 16.70 -0.83
C THR A 107 13.56 15.38 -1.59
N GLN A 108 14.57 14.53 -1.32
CA GLN A 108 14.66 13.21 -1.94
C GLN A 108 13.47 12.32 -1.55
N ALA A 109 13.05 12.35 -0.27
CA ALA A 109 11.89 11.59 0.18
C ALA A 109 10.60 12.06 -0.50
N ILE A 110 10.37 13.37 -0.59
CA ILE A 110 9.19 13.95 -1.25
C ILE A 110 9.16 13.56 -2.74
N VAL A 111 10.29 13.65 -3.44
CA VAL A 111 10.37 13.26 -4.85
C VAL A 111 10.10 11.77 -5.02
N ALA A 112 10.69 10.93 -4.17
CA ALA A 112 10.46 9.48 -4.20
C ALA A 112 8.99 9.12 -3.91
N GLU A 113 8.37 9.74 -2.91
CA GLU A 113 6.94 9.56 -2.59
C GLU A 113 6.04 10.04 -3.72
N GLY A 114 6.38 11.17 -4.36
CA GLY A 114 5.65 11.70 -5.51
C GLY A 114 5.67 10.73 -6.69
N ILE A 115 6.85 10.23 -7.08
CA ILE A 115 7.01 9.30 -8.21
C ILE A 115 6.27 8.00 -7.94
N SER A 116 6.53 7.38 -6.79
CA SER A 116 5.92 6.09 -6.45
C SER A 116 4.41 6.20 -6.22
N GLY A 117 3.93 7.32 -5.64
CA GLY A 117 2.51 7.60 -5.47
C GLY A 117 1.81 7.81 -6.80
N PHE A 118 2.46 8.51 -7.74
CA PHE A 118 1.96 8.67 -9.10
C PHE A 118 1.81 7.33 -9.82
N ILE A 119 2.85 6.47 -9.78
CA ILE A 119 2.82 5.14 -10.41
C ILE A 119 1.67 4.30 -9.83
N LEU A 120 1.51 4.28 -8.51
CA LEU A 120 0.42 3.56 -7.87
C LEU A 120 -0.95 4.06 -8.33
N LEU A 121 -1.17 5.38 -8.31
CA LEU A 121 -2.43 5.98 -8.73
C LEU A 121 -2.73 5.71 -10.21
N PHE A 122 -1.71 5.82 -11.07
CA PHE A 122 -1.84 5.50 -12.49
C PHE A 122 -2.32 4.06 -12.71
N VAL A 123 -1.69 3.09 -12.03
CA VAL A 123 -2.08 1.66 -12.12
C VAL A 123 -3.49 1.46 -11.57
N CYS A 124 -3.81 2.02 -10.40
CA CYS A 124 -5.14 1.92 -9.81
C CYS A 124 -6.21 2.47 -10.76
N SER A 125 -6.01 3.66 -11.32
CA SER A 125 -6.98 4.28 -12.23
C SER A 125 -7.11 3.48 -13.53
N SER A 126 -5.99 3.03 -14.11
CA SER A 126 -6.01 2.22 -15.33
C SER A 126 -6.77 0.90 -15.16
N VAL A 127 -6.68 0.26 -13.99
CA VAL A 127 -7.35 -1.04 -13.76
C VAL A 127 -8.78 -0.87 -13.25
N ALA A 128 -9.03 0.10 -12.36
CA ALA A 128 -10.31 0.22 -11.67
C ALA A 128 -11.31 1.13 -12.36
N THR A 129 -10.85 2.15 -13.09
CA THR A 129 -11.72 3.17 -13.71
C THR A 129 -11.83 3.04 -15.23
N ASP A 130 -10.90 2.34 -15.89
CA ASP A 130 -10.98 2.13 -17.34
C ASP A 130 -12.07 1.11 -17.68
N THR A 131 -13.08 1.55 -18.42
CA THR A 131 -14.18 0.69 -18.88
C THR A 131 -13.73 -0.35 -19.90
N ARG A 132 -12.58 -0.15 -20.56
CA ARG A 132 -11.97 -1.11 -21.50
C ARG A 132 -11.32 -2.30 -20.78
N ALA A 133 -11.05 -2.18 -19.49
CA ALA A 133 -10.47 -3.26 -18.69
C ALA A 133 -11.49 -4.37 -18.34
N LYS A 134 -12.79 -4.15 -18.57
CA LYS A 134 -13.85 -5.15 -18.36
C LYS A 134 -14.20 -5.82 -19.68
N THR A 135 -13.87 -7.11 -19.84
CA THR A 135 -14.44 -7.93 -20.93
C THR A 135 -15.96 -8.03 -20.72
N PRO A 136 -16.81 -7.68 -21.71
CA PRO A 136 -18.25 -7.87 -21.60
C PRO A 136 -18.57 -9.38 -21.61
N LEU A 137 -19.07 -9.92 -20.50
CA LEU A 137 -19.54 -11.31 -20.42
C LEU A 137 -20.97 -11.50 -20.95
N HIS A 138 -21.61 -10.46 -21.49
CA HIS A 138 -23.02 -10.49 -21.91
C HIS A 138 -23.22 -10.78 -23.41
N THR A 139 -22.23 -11.34 -24.10
CA THR A 139 -22.32 -11.67 -25.55
C THR A 139 -22.30 -13.18 -25.82
N TYR A 140 -22.37 -14.03 -24.78
CA TYR A 140 -22.29 -15.50 -24.92
C TYR A 140 -23.35 -16.28 -24.13
N ILE A 141 -24.53 -15.70 -23.91
CA ILE A 141 -25.76 -16.41 -23.50
C ILE A 141 -26.96 -15.88 -24.28
#